data_AF-A0A3T1B2F4-F1
#
_entry.id   AF-A0A3T1B2F4-F1
#
_cell.length_a   1.000
_cell.length_b   1.000
_cell.length_c   1.000
_cell.angle_alpha   90.00
_cell.angle_beta   90.00
_cell.angle_gamma   90.00
#
_symmetry.space_group_name_H-M   'P 1'
#
loop_
_entity.id
_entity.type
_entity.pdbx_description
1 polymer ?
#
loop_
_entity_poly.entity_id
_entity_poly.type
_entity_poly.pdbx_seq_one_letter_code
_entity_poly.pdbx_strand_id
1 'polypeptide(L)'
;MDTVISDYYDRGGEIERLGAGRGRLEFLRTREVLRRLLPPPPARVLDVGGGAGVHARWLAGDGYRVRLVDPVPLHVTHAGAIDGVDAVLGDARRLDEPPARYDATLLLGPLYHLTDRADRITALREAARVTVPGGLVVAATISRYAGLYDTLVRGRYTDPEVRRITDAELTTGVHQPFDQDLFTLAYFHHPDEIVAEFAEAGLVSADRYAVEGAAWLFADRDGWLDGDARTSALLDGLRATEQDPSLFGISSHLLTVAVVQPHRGREIQ
;
A
#
# COMPACT_ATOMS: atom_id res chain seq x y z
N MET A 1 -5.87 12.41 11.73
CA MET A 1 -5.43 12.54 10.32
C MET A 1 -5.23 14.01 10.02
N ASP A 2 -4.24 14.37 9.22
CA ASP A 2 -4.02 15.75 8.77
C ASP A 2 -5.23 16.21 7.92
N THR A 3 -5.67 17.46 8.07
CA THR A 3 -6.86 17.99 7.40
C THR A 3 -6.69 18.01 5.87
N VAL A 4 -5.46 18.20 5.39
CA VAL A 4 -5.12 18.20 3.95
C VAL A 4 -5.33 16.82 3.30
N ILE A 5 -5.10 15.74 4.06
CA ILE A 5 -5.34 14.37 3.57
C ILE A 5 -6.84 14.11 3.50
N SER A 6 -7.60 14.51 4.53
CA SER A 6 -9.07 14.34 4.56
C SER A 6 -9.75 15.04 3.37
N ASP A 7 -9.37 16.29 3.09
CA ASP A 7 -9.98 17.11 2.04
C ASP A 7 -9.78 16.55 0.62
N TYR A 8 -8.70 15.80 0.38
CA TYR A 8 -8.46 15.12 -0.91
C TYR A 8 -9.40 13.93 -1.10
N TYR A 9 -9.60 13.12 -0.06
CA TYR A 9 -10.42 11.90 -0.13
C TYR A 9 -11.91 12.17 -0.15
N ASP A 10 -12.37 13.23 0.52
CA ASP A 10 -13.78 13.66 0.47
C ASP A 10 -14.25 14.03 -0.95
N ARG A 11 -13.31 14.24 -1.90
CA ARG A 11 -13.60 14.50 -3.32
C ARG A 11 -13.69 13.23 -4.19
N GLY A 12 -13.53 12.03 -3.61
CA GLY A 12 -13.72 10.76 -4.32
C GLY A 12 -12.53 10.27 -5.16
N GLY A 13 -11.34 10.87 -5.02
CA GLY A 13 -10.19 10.62 -5.90
C GLY A 13 -9.65 9.18 -5.94
N GLU A 14 -9.89 8.36 -4.91
CA GLU A 14 -9.31 7.01 -4.82
C GLU A 14 -9.96 6.00 -5.77
N ILE A 15 -11.29 6.03 -5.91
CA ILE A 15 -12.06 5.07 -6.72
C ILE A 15 -11.76 5.26 -8.20
N GLU A 16 -11.66 6.51 -8.66
CA GLU A 16 -11.30 6.82 -10.04
C GLU A 16 -9.82 6.51 -10.33
N ARG A 17 -8.91 6.74 -9.37
CA ARG A 17 -7.48 6.48 -9.51
C ARG A 17 -7.17 5.00 -9.77
N LEU A 18 -7.78 4.07 -9.02
CA LEU A 18 -7.54 2.62 -9.16
C LEU A 18 -8.34 1.97 -10.30
N GLY A 19 -9.38 2.63 -10.78
CA GLY A 19 -10.24 2.14 -11.87
C GLY A 19 -9.67 2.34 -13.29
N ALA A 20 -8.67 3.20 -13.47
CA ALA A 20 -8.15 3.57 -14.79
C ALA A 20 -6.64 3.90 -14.80
N GLY A 21 -6.01 3.84 -15.97
CA GLY A 21 -4.63 4.28 -16.19
C GLY A 21 -3.59 3.63 -15.26
N ARG A 22 -2.72 4.45 -14.63
CA ARG A 22 -1.63 3.99 -13.75
C ARG A 22 -2.12 3.14 -12.58
N GLY A 23 -3.25 3.49 -11.96
CA GLY A 23 -3.77 2.76 -10.80
C GLY A 23 -4.38 1.40 -11.16
N ARG A 24 -4.74 1.16 -12.43
CA ARG A 24 -5.21 -0.17 -12.86
C ARG A 24 -4.09 -1.23 -12.82
N LEU A 25 -2.87 -0.87 -13.23
CA LEU A 25 -1.72 -1.78 -13.15
C LEU A 25 -1.36 -2.08 -11.68
N GLU A 26 -1.27 -1.03 -10.85
CA GLU A 26 -1.07 -1.13 -9.40
C GLU A 26 -2.09 -2.09 -8.78
N PHE A 27 -3.37 -1.89 -9.06
CA PHE A 27 -4.46 -2.72 -8.56
C PHE A 27 -4.30 -4.20 -8.96
N LEU A 28 -4.09 -4.46 -10.25
CA LEU A 28 -3.96 -5.83 -10.77
C LEU A 28 -2.75 -6.55 -10.18
N ARG A 29 -1.61 -5.85 -10.07
CA ARG A 29 -0.38 -6.40 -9.51
C ARG A 29 -0.49 -6.63 -8.01
N THR A 30 -1.00 -5.67 -7.26
CA THR A 30 -1.24 -5.84 -5.81
C THR A 30 -2.17 -7.02 -5.54
N ARG A 31 -3.28 -7.14 -6.29
CA ARG A 31 -4.20 -8.28 -6.20
C ARG A 31 -3.52 -9.61 -6.53
N GLU A 32 -2.72 -9.65 -7.60
CA GLU A 32 -2.01 -10.85 -8.03
C GLU A 32 -0.98 -11.30 -6.98
N VAL A 33 -0.19 -10.38 -6.42
CA VAL A 33 0.78 -10.66 -5.36
C VAL A 33 0.07 -11.20 -4.12
N LEU A 34 -0.96 -10.49 -3.64
CA LEU A 34 -1.70 -10.87 -2.45
C LEU A 34 -2.39 -12.24 -2.58
N ARG A 35 -2.96 -12.57 -3.73
CA ARG A 35 -3.58 -13.88 -3.96
C ARG A 35 -2.63 -15.07 -3.82
N ARG A 36 -1.34 -14.87 -4.11
CA ARG A 36 -0.32 -15.92 -3.94
C ARG A 36 0.17 -16.04 -2.50
N LEU A 37 0.19 -14.93 -1.78
CA LEU A 37 0.80 -14.85 -0.45
C LEU A 37 -0.20 -15.10 0.68
N LEU A 38 -1.44 -14.62 0.54
CA LEU A 38 -2.44 -14.74 1.60
C LEU A 38 -2.79 -16.21 1.89
N PRO A 39 -3.05 -16.57 3.16
CA PRO A 39 -3.62 -17.88 3.50
C PRO A 39 -4.93 -18.10 2.76
N PRO A 40 -5.29 -19.33 2.37
CA PRO A 40 -6.49 -19.57 1.58
C PRO A 40 -7.77 -19.16 2.34
N PRO A 41 -8.84 -18.75 1.63
CA PRO A 41 -10.13 -18.47 2.25
C PRO A 41 -10.67 -19.72 2.99
N PRO A 42 -11.41 -19.56 4.11
CA PRO A 42 -12.00 -18.33 4.61
C PRO A 42 -11.15 -17.60 5.69
N ALA A 43 -9.85 -17.43 5.45
CA ALA A 43 -8.96 -16.64 6.29
C ALA A 43 -9.52 -15.24 6.60
N ARG A 44 -9.21 -14.75 7.81
CA ARG A 44 -9.61 -13.44 8.31
C ARG A 44 -8.57 -12.40 7.93
N VAL A 45 -9.01 -11.38 7.18
CA VAL A 45 -8.16 -10.29 6.72
C VAL A 45 -8.63 -8.98 7.34
N LEU A 46 -7.70 -8.25 7.96
CA LEU A 46 -7.90 -6.87 8.37
C LEU A 46 -7.31 -5.94 7.31
N ASP A 47 -8.14 -5.09 6.70
CA ASP A 47 -7.73 -4.06 5.74
C ASP A 47 -7.67 -2.70 6.44
N VAL A 48 -6.46 -2.27 6.84
CA VAL A 48 -6.23 -1.04 7.61
C VAL A 48 -5.93 0.12 6.65
N GLY A 49 -6.72 1.19 6.75
CA GLY A 49 -6.77 2.27 5.77
C GLY A 49 -7.20 1.78 4.40
N GLY A 50 -8.19 0.86 4.37
CA GLY A 50 -8.67 0.23 3.13
C GLY A 50 -9.49 1.15 2.22
N GLY A 51 -9.66 2.42 2.61
CA GLY A 51 -10.34 3.42 1.82
C GLY A 51 -11.80 3.06 1.55
N ALA A 52 -12.27 3.37 0.34
CA ALA A 52 -13.62 2.98 -0.10
C ALA A 52 -13.80 1.46 -0.36
N GLY A 53 -12.83 0.62 0.03
CA GLY A 53 -12.94 -0.84 -0.01
C GLY A 53 -12.61 -1.47 -1.36
N VAL A 54 -11.73 -0.85 -2.16
CA VAL A 54 -11.32 -1.37 -3.47
C VAL A 54 -10.68 -2.76 -3.34
N HIS A 55 -9.80 -2.95 -2.34
CA HIS A 55 -9.21 -4.27 -2.07
C HIS A 55 -10.16 -5.19 -1.29
N ALA A 56 -10.85 -4.66 -0.27
CA ALA A 56 -11.85 -5.38 0.49
C ALA A 56 -12.91 -6.09 -0.38
N ARG A 57 -13.36 -5.45 -1.47
CA ARG A 57 -14.36 -6.00 -2.40
C ARG A 57 -13.95 -7.31 -3.04
N TRP A 58 -12.75 -7.37 -3.65
CA TRP A 58 -12.33 -8.61 -4.30
C TRP A 58 -11.89 -9.66 -3.28
N LEU A 59 -11.38 -9.26 -2.12
CA LEU A 59 -11.10 -10.18 -1.01
C LEU A 59 -12.40 -10.86 -0.53
N ALA A 60 -13.47 -10.10 -0.27
CA ALA A 60 -14.76 -10.69 0.09
C ALA A 60 -15.31 -11.59 -1.04
N GLY A 61 -15.21 -11.14 -2.30
CA GLY A 61 -15.61 -11.93 -3.47
C GLY A 61 -14.84 -13.24 -3.66
N ASP A 62 -13.57 -13.28 -3.23
CA ASP A 62 -12.74 -14.49 -3.22
C ASP A 62 -13.01 -15.39 -1.99
N GLY A 63 -13.93 -15.01 -1.09
CA GLY A 63 -14.37 -15.81 0.07
C GLY A 63 -13.64 -15.55 1.39
N TYR A 64 -12.84 -14.49 1.47
CA TYR A 64 -12.20 -14.07 2.72
C TYR A 64 -13.19 -13.45 3.70
N ARG A 65 -12.88 -13.51 4.99
CA ARG A 65 -13.62 -12.76 6.02
C ARG A 65 -12.94 -11.41 6.22
N VAL A 66 -13.49 -10.37 5.62
CA VAL A 66 -12.86 -9.05 5.57
C VAL A 66 -13.45 -8.12 6.63
N ARG A 67 -12.57 -7.54 7.42
CA ARG A 67 -12.86 -6.36 8.23
C ARG A 67 -12.00 -5.21 7.74
N LEU A 68 -12.59 -4.03 7.58
CA LEU A 68 -11.92 -2.82 7.11
C LEU A 68 -11.96 -1.77 8.21
N VAL A 69 -10.83 -1.11 8.44
CA VAL A 69 -10.70 0.01 9.38
C VAL A 69 -10.20 1.22 8.62
N ASP A 70 -10.89 2.35 8.66
CA ASP A 70 -10.47 3.58 7.98
C ASP A 70 -10.75 4.83 8.83
N PRO A 71 -9.88 5.87 8.81
CA PRO A 71 -10.12 7.09 9.58
C PRO A 71 -11.15 8.04 8.93
N VAL A 72 -11.56 7.80 7.68
CA VAL A 72 -12.51 8.67 6.95
C VAL A 72 -13.93 8.09 7.02
N PRO A 73 -14.92 8.80 7.60
CA PRO A 73 -16.29 8.31 7.71
C PRO A 73 -16.95 7.95 6.37
N LEU A 74 -16.66 8.71 5.31
CA LEU A 74 -17.19 8.45 3.96
C LEU A 74 -16.66 7.12 3.40
N HIS A 75 -15.37 6.81 3.61
CA HIS A 75 -14.78 5.53 3.24
C HIS A 75 -15.45 4.36 3.95
N VAL A 76 -15.65 4.46 5.25
CA VAL A 76 -16.35 3.43 6.05
C VAL A 76 -17.76 3.21 5.52
N THR A 77 -18.47 4.29 5.18
CA THR A 77 -19.82 4.21 4.61
C THR A 77 -19.84 3.47 3.27
N HIS A 78 -18.91 3.80 2.35
CA HIS A 78 -18.80 3.13 1.06
C HIS A 78 -18.36 1.67 1.18
N ALA A 79 -17.36 1.39 2.02
CA ALA A 79 -16.86 0.05 2.25
C ALA A 79 -17.90 -0.86 2.91
N GLY A 80 -18.67 -0.35 3.87
CA GLY A 80 -19.74 -1.08 4.55
C GLY A 80 -20.94 -1.41 3.66
N ALA A 81 -21.06 -0.79 2.48
CA ALA A 81 -22.05 -1.15 1.47
C ALA A 81 -21.61 -2.34 0.58
N ILE A 82 -20.40 -2.87 0.78
CA ILE A 82 -19.89 -4.03 0.03
C ILE A 82 -20.30 -5.32 0.74
N ASP A 83 -20.97 -6.20 0.00
CA ASP A 83 -21.36 -7.53 0.51
C ASP A 83 -20.15 -8.30 1.04
N GLY A 84 -20.24 -8.76 2.29
CA GLY A 84 -19.18 -9.55 2.95
C GLY A 84 -18.05 -8.73 3.59
N VAL A 85 -18.15 -7.40 3.61
CA VAL A 85 -17.19 -6.50 4.28
C VAL A 85 -17.81 -5.87 5.52
N ASP A 86 -17.13 -5.99 6.66
CA ASP A 86 -17.44 -5.26 7.90
C ASP A 86 -16.50 -4.06 8.03
N ALA A 87 -17.02 -2.83 7.88
CA ALA A 87 -16.21 -1.61 7.87
C ALA A 87 -16.47 -0.76 9.12
N VAL A 88 -15.40 -0.28 9.76
CA VAL A 88 -15.47 0.55 10.97
C VAL A 88 -14.51 1.73 10.93
N LEU A 89 -14.86 2.80 11.66
CA LEU A 89 -13.99 3.96 11.82
C LEU A 89 -12.82 3.63 12.76
N GLY A 90 -11.59 3.96 12.37
CA GLY A 90 -10.42 3.78 13.25
C GLY A 90 -9.11 4.33 12.68
N ASP A 91 -8.08 4.38 13.53
CA ASP A 91 -6.75 4.89 13.19
C ASP A 91 -5.75 3.72 13.19
N ALA A 92 -4.91 3.62 12.15
CA ALA A 92 -3.92 2.57 12.02
C ALA A 92 -2.93 2.50 13.20
N ARG A 93 -2.69 3.63 13.89
CA ARG A 93 -1.78 3.74 15.05
C ARG A 93 -2.42 3.25 16.35
N ARG A 94 -3.73 2.99 16.37
CA ARG A 94 -4.46 2.49 17.54
C ARG A 94 -5.72 1.74 17.12
N LEU A 95 -5.55 0.46 16.81
CA LEU A 95 -6.63 -0.41 16.35
C LEU A 95 -7.45 -0.91 17.55
N ASP A 96 -8.76 -0.67 17.54
CA ASP A 96 -9.71 -1.25 18.50
C ASP A 96 -10.06 -2.70 18.13
N GLU A 97 -9.02 -3.52 18.01
CA GLU A 97 -9.10 -4.92 17.66
C GLU A 97 -8.35 -5.80 18.67
N PRO A 98 -8.84 -7.02 18.95
CA PRO A 98 -8.14 -7.96 19.82
C PRO A 98 -6.77 -8.35 19.27
N PRO A 99 -5.79 -8.65 20.13
CA PRO A 99 -4.53 -9.23 19.66
C PRO A 99 -4.76 -10.61 19.01
N ALA A 100 -3.89 -10.98 18.08
CA ALA A 100 -3.88 -12.31 17.43
C ALA A 100 -5.26 -12.77 16.91
N ARG A 101 -5.98 -11.88 16.23
CA ARG A 101 -7.31 -12.15 15.67
C ARG A 101 -7.29 -12.41 14.17
N TYR A 102 -6.33 -11.89 13.42
CA TYR A 102 -6.34 -11.94 11.97
C TYR A 102 -5.26 -12.85 11.42
N ASP A 103 -5.57 -13.56 10.33
CA ASP A 103 -4.62 -14.43 9.63
C ASP A 103 -3.71 -13.58 8.72
N ALA A 104 -4.22 -12.44 8.23
CA ALA A 104 -3.42 -11.40 7.60
C ALA A 104 -3.94 -9.99 7.93
N THR A 105 -3.02 -9.03 8.03
CA THR A 105 -3.33 -7.59 8.15
C THR A 105 -2.64 -6.81 7.04
N LEU A 106 -3.41 -5.98 6.34
CA LEU A 106 -2.98 -5.19 5.19
C LEU A 106 -2.93 -3.71 5.57
N LEU A 107 -1.86 -3.01 5.20
CA LEU A 107 -1.72 -1.55 5.26
C LEU A 107 -1.41 -1.04 3.85
N LEU A 108 -2.40 -1.06 2.95
CA LEU A 108 -2.19 -0.71 1.55
C LEU A 108 -2.27 0.80 1.27
N GLY A 109 -2.57 1.60 2.30
CA GLY A 109 -2.67 3.05 2.23
C GLY A 109 -2.05 3.86 3.38
N PRO A 110 -2.10 3.40 4.65
CA PRO A 110 -1.73 4.26 5.78
C PRO A 110 -0.29 4.77 5.80
N LEU A 111 0.70 3.95 5.41
CA LEU A 111 2.10 4.26 5.73
C LEU A 111 2.61 5.52 5.03
N TYR A 112 2.21 5.76 3.78
CA TYR A 112 2.62 6.98 3.08
C TYR A 112 1.83 8.22 3.54
N HIS A 113 0.75 8.08 4.29
CA HIS A 113 0.05 9.22 4.94
C HIS A 113 0.60 9.58 6.32
N LEU A 114 1.49 8.74 6.87
CA LEU A 114 2.15 8.95 8.16
C LEU A 114 3.57 9.46 7.91
N THR A 115 3.74 10.79 7.91
CA THR A 115 5.02 11.44 7.63
C THR A 115 6.05 11.25 8.74
N ASP A 116 5.59 11.14 9.99
CA ASP A 116 6.46 10.79 11.12
C ASP A 116 6.79 9.28 11.11
N ARG A 117 8.09 8.97 11.23
CA ARG A 117 8.60 7.60 11.30
C ARG A 117 8.05 6.84 12.52
N ALA A 118 7.94 7.49 13.67
CA ALA A 118 7.42 6.87 14.88
C ALA A 118 5.95 6.43 14.72
N ASP A 119 5.16 7.21 13.98
CA ASP A 119 3.78 6.89 13.66
C ASP A 119 3.68 5.68 12.72
N ARG A 120 4.53 5.60 11.68
CA ARG A 120 4.61 4.42 10.80
C ARG A 120 4.94 3.14 11.57
N ILE A 121 5.93 3.21 12.45
CA ILE A 121 6.33 2.07 13.29
C ILE A 121 5.20 1.68 14.25
N THR A 122 4.49 2.67 14.80
CA THR A 122 3.32 2.41 15.66
C THR A 122 2.22 1.68 14.90
N ALA A 123 1.90 2.09 13.68
CA ALA A 123 0.93 1.41 12.83
C ALA A 123 1.36 -0.04 12.49
N LEU A 124 2.64 -0.25 12.18
CA LEU A 124 3.19 -1.59 11.94
C LEU A 124 3.12 -2.49 13.19
N ARG A 125 3.38 -1.93 14.38
CA ARG A 125 3.26 -2.66 15.66
C ARG A 125 1.82 -3.05 15.95
N GLU A 126 0.85 -2.17 15.68
CA GLU A 126 -0.56 -2.48 15.82
C GLU A 126 -0.99 -3.59 14.86
N ALA A 127 -0.57 -3.52 13.59
CA ALA A 127 -0.84 -4.57 12.61
C ALA A 127 -0.23 -5.93 13.02
N ALA A 128 1.00 -5.93 13.54
CA ALA A 128 1.63 -7.14 14.07
C ALA A 128 0.88 -7.68 15.30
N ARG A 129 0.44 -6.81 16.22
CA ARG A 129 -0.29 -7.18 17.44
C ARG A 129 -1.61 -7.90 17.14
N VAL A 130 -2.38 -7.39 16.18
CA VAL A 130 -3.71 -7.95 15.84
C VAL A 130 -3.61 -9.19 14.95
N THR A 131 -2.44 -9.45 14.36
CA THR A 131 -2.18 -10.62 13.51
C THR A 131 -1.72 -11.81 14.35
N VAL A 132 -2.19 -13.01 14.01
CA VAL A 132 -1.80 -14.24 14.71
C VAL A 132 -0.30 -14.54 14.50
N PRO A 133 0.37 -15.19 15.46
CA PRO A 133 1.63 -15.87 15.20
C PRO A 133 1.58 -16.75 13.94
N GLY A 134 2.54 -16.56 13.03
CA GLY A 134 2.57 -17.22 11.72
C GLY A 134 1.68 -16.57 10.65
N GLY A 135 0.88 -15.57 11.02
CA GLY A 135 0.09 -14.75 10.09
C GLY A 135 0.93 -13.68 9.39
N LEU A 136 0.32 -13.02 8.40
CA LEU A 136 1.01 -12.05 7.55
C LEU A 136 0.69 -10.60 7.88
N VAL A 137 1.71 -9.75 7.83
CA VAL A 137 1.55 -8.30 7.73
C VAL A 137 2.07 -7.87 6.36
N VAL A 138 1.24 -7.14 5.60
CA VAL A 138 1.60 -6.60 4.29
C VAL A 138 1.39 -5.09 4.32
N ALA A 139 2.37 -4.32 3.85
CA ALA A 139 2.24 -2.88 3.71
C ALA A 139 2.66 -2.39 2.33
N ALA A 140 1.92 -1.43 1.78
CA ALA A 140 2.29 -0.72 0.57
C ALA A 140 3.04 0.58 0.91
N THR A 141 4.02 0.93 0.08
CA THR A 141 4.74 2.20 0.14
C THR A 141 4.85 2.80 -1.26
N ILE A 142 4.91 4.13 -1.33
CA ILE A 142 5.20 4.86 -2.57
C ILE A 142 6.72 5.06 -2.63
N SER A 143 7.32 4.78 -3.78
CA SER A 143 8.74 4.96 -4.01
C SER A 143 9.12 6.44 -3.98
N ARG A 144 10.23 6.76 -3.31
CA ARG A 144 10.83 8.10 -3.29
C ARG A 144 11.10 8.67 -4.68
N TYR A 145 11.26 7.81 -5.68
CA TYR A 145 11.51 8.23 -7.06
C TYR A 145 10.24 8.43 -7.88
N ALA A 146 9.06 8.12 -7.33
CA ALA A 146 7.80 8.16 -8.06
C ALA A 146 7.45 9.58 -8.54
N GLY A 147 7.63 10.60 -7.69
CA GLY A 147 7.36 12.00 -8.06
C GLY A 147 8.29 12.52 -9.16
N LEU A 148 9.57 12.14 -9.12
CA LEU A 148 10.53 12.45 -10.18
C LEU A 148 10.09 11.88 -11.53
N TYR A 149 9.80 10.59 -11.59
CA TYR A 149 9.42 9.97 -12.86
C TYR A 149 8.04 10.41 -13.34
N ASP A 150 7.07 10.68 -12.45
CA ASP A 150 5.79 11.27 -12.84
C ASP A 150 5.98 12.65 -13.49
N THR A 151 6.75 13.54 -12.85
CA THR A 151 6.99 14.88 -13.38
C THR A 151 7.79 14.86 -14.68
N LEU A 152 8.76 13.95 -14.85
CA LEU A 152 9.48 13.77 -16.11
C LEU A 152 8.58 13.25 -17.23
N VAL A 153 7.78 12.21 -16.98
CA VAL A 153 6.87 11.64 -18.00
C VAL A 153 5.82 12.66 -18.43
N ARG A 154 5.35 13.52 -17.52
CA ARG A 154 4.40 14.59 -17.82
C ARG A 154 5.05 15.86 -18.38
N GLY A 155 6.37 15.91 -18.49
CA GLY A 155 7.11 17.10 -18.93
C GLY A 155 7.04 18.28 -17.96
N ARG A 156 6.66 18.06 -16.69
CA ARG A 156 6.52 19.11 -15.66
C ARG A 156 7.82 19.45 -14.95
N TYR A 157 8.82 18.57 -14.99
CA TYR A 157 10.11 18.78 -14.31
C TYR A 157 10.94 19.95 -14.89
N THR A 158 10.53 20.51 -16.05
CA THR A 158 11.13 21.74 -16.61
C THR A 158 10.68 23.00 -15.88
N ASP A 159 9.56 22.96 -15.14
CA ASP A 159 9.12 24.06 -14.30
C ASP A 159 10.05 24.18 -13.07
N PRO A 160 10.67 25.35 -12.81
CA PRO A 160 11.62 25.52 -11.71
C PRO A 160 11.05 25.20 -10.32
N GLU A 161 9.78 25.49 -10.09
CA GLU A 161 9.15 25.29 -8.79
C GLU A 161 8.76 23.83 -8.58
N VAL A 162 8.20 23.18 -9.61
CA VAL A 162 7.98 21.72 -9.60
C VAL A 162 9.30 20.99 -9.35
N ARG A 163 10.36 21.39 -10.07
CA ARG A 163 11.70 20.82 -9.89
C ARG A 163 12.22 20.97 -8.46
N ARG A 164 12.10 22.17 -7.88
CA ARG A 164 12.53 22.44 -6.50
C ARG A 164 11.84 21.51 -5.50
N ILE A 165 10.55 21.27 -5.68
CA ILE A 165 9.75 20.40 -4.80
C ILE A 165 10.12 18.94 -5.00
N THR A 166 10.23 18.48 -6.25
CA THR A 166 10.68 17.11 -6.57
C THR A 166 12.09 16.84 -6.03
N ASP A 167 13.02 17.78 -6.15
CA ASP A 167 14.40 17.62 -5.63
C ASP A 167 14.42 17.54 -4.09
N ALA A 168 13.53 18.29 -3.42
CA ALA A 168 13.35 18.21 -1.97
C ALA A 168 12.73 16.87 -1.54
N GLU A 169 11.74 16.35 -2.26
CA GLU A 169 11.15 15.03 -2.05
C GLU A 169 12.20 13.91 -2.18
N LEU A 170 13.06 13.96 -3.21
CA LEU A 170 14.13 12.99 -3.40
C LEU A 170 15.12 12.94 -2.22
N THR A 171 15.27 14.05 -1.50
CA THR A 171 16.17 14.14 -0.35
C THR A 171 15.45 13.75 0.96
N THR A 172 14.24 14.27 1.16
CA THR A 172 13.53 14.19 2.44
C THR A 172 12.55 13.03 2.53
N GLY A 173 12.11 12.49 1.40
CA GLY A 173 10.98 11.56 1.31
C GLY A 173 9.62 12.25 1.49
N VAL A 174 9.55 13.54 1.81
CA VAL A 174 8.27 14.22 2.07
C VAL A 174 7.74 14.84 0.78
N HIS A 175 6.59 14.34 0.32
CA HIS A 175 5.82 14.95 -0.75
C HIS A 175 4.97 16.09 -0.18
N GLN A 176 5.18 17.32 -0.68
CA GLN A 176 4.35 18.47 -0.33
C GLN A 176 3.40 18.80 -1.48
N PRO A 177 2.08 18.95 -1.22
CA PRO A 177 1.15 19.37 -2.26
C PRO A 177 1.48 20.80 -2.69
N PHE A 178 1.62 21.02 -3.99
CA PHE A 178 1.93 22.34 -4.58
C PHE A 178 0.73 22.94 -5.32
N ASP A 179 -0.04 22.10 -6.01
CA ASP A 179 -1.30 22.43 -6.68
C ASP A 179 -2.36 21.34 -6.36
N GLN A 180 -3.62 21.54 -6.77
CA GLN A 180 -4.69 20.55 -6.54
C GLN A 180 -4.60 19.33 -7.49
N ASP A 181 -3.68 19.33 -8.45
CA ASP A 181 -3.48 18.25 -9.43
C ASP A 181 -2.41 17.25 -8.97
N LEU A 182 -1.69 17.55 -7.89
CA LEU A 182 -0.69 16.71 -7.24
C LEU A 182 -1.27 15.91 -6.06
N PHE A 183 -0.55 14.87 -5.66
CA PHE A 183 -0.96 14.01 -4.55
C PHE A 183 -0.94 14.79 -3.22
N THR A 184 -1.68 14.30 -2.23
CA THR A 184 -1.73 14.94 -0.90
C THR A 184 -0.40 14.78 -0.15
N LEU A 185 -0.26 15.45 1.00
CA LEU A 185 0.90 15.31 1.89
C LEU A 185 1.20 13.83 2.14
N ALA A 186 2.41 13.40 1.78
CA ALA A 186 2.79 11.99 1.89
C ALA A 186 4.28 11.81 2.21
N TYR A 187 4.63 10.60 2.63
CA TYR A 187 6.00 10.14 2.78
C TYR A 187 6.29 9.04 1.77
N PHE A 188 7.25 9.28 0.89
CA PHE A 188 7.74 8.36 -0.12
C PHE A 188 9.04 7.70 0.33
N HIS A 189 8.99 6.38 0.45
CA HIS A 189 10.06 5.56 1.01
C HIS A 189 11.18 5.35 0.00
N HIS A 190 12.42 5.41 0.50
CA HIS A 190 13.51 4.70 -0.17
C HIS A 190 13.29 3.18 0.02
N PRO A 191 13.55 2.31 -0.98
CA PRO A 191 13.27 0.86 -0.89
C PRO A 191 13.84 0.13 0.34
N ASP A 192 14.91 0.65 0.94
CA ASP A 192 15.55 0.07 2.12
C ASP A 192 15.00 0.58 3.46
N GLU A 193 14.29 1.72 3.48
CA GLU A 193 13.76 2.30 4.73
C GLU A 193 12.68 1.42 5.35
N ILE A 194 11.78 0.90 4.51
CA ILE A 194 10.62 0.12 4.98
C ILE A 194 11.03 -1.18 5.69
N VAL A 195 12.14 -1.81 5.27
CA VAL A 195 12.65 -3.03 5.93
C VAL A 195 13.12 -2.73 7.35
N ALA A 196 13.77 -1.58 7.55
CA ALA A 196 14.21 -1.15 8.87
C ALA A 196 13.01 -0.80 9.78
N GLU A 197 11.96 -0.19 9.23
CA GLU A 197 10.71 0.08 9.96
C GLU A 197 9.99 -1.21 10.37
N PHE A 198 9.92 -2.21 9.48
CA PHE A 198 9.41 -3.55 9.79
C PHE A 198 10.22 -4.21 10.91
N ALA A 199 11.55 -4.21 10.80
CA ALA A 199 12.42 -4.79 11.81
C ALA A 199 12.24 -4.13 13.19
N GLU A 200 12.12 -2.80 13.25
CA GLU A 200 11.88 -2.07 14.50
C GLU A 200 10.48 -2.30 15.09
N ALA A 201 9.51 -2.65 14.24
CA ALA A 201 8.19 -3.11 14.65
C ALA A 201 8.16 -4.58 15.11
N GLY A 202 9.29 -5.30 15.04
CA GLY A 202 9.40 -6.71 15.42
C GLY A 202 9.05 -7.69 14.29
N LEU A 203 8.83 -7.19 13.07
CA LEU A 203 8.57 -7.98 11.87
C LEU A 203 9.90 -8.28 11.15
N VAL A 204 10.65 -9.22 11.71
CA VAL A 204 11.98 -9.60 11.19
C VAL A 204 11.87 -10.50 9.95
N SER A 205 12.72 -10.25 8.94
CA SER A 205 12.73 -10.95 7.63
C SER A 205 11.59 -10.55 6.69
N ALA A 206 11.53 -9.26 6.36
CA ALA A 206 10.54 -8.75 5.42
C ALA A 206 11.00 -8.90 3.96
N ASP A 207 10.16 -9.53 3.14
CA ASP A 207 10.32 -9.61 1.69
C ASP A 207 9.72 -8.36 1.03
N ARG A 208 10.27 -7.96 -0.11
CA ARG A 208 9.79 -6.82 -0.90
C ARG A 208 9.42 -7.26 -2.30
N TYR A 209 8.33 -6.71 -2.81
CA TYR A 209 7.80 -6.99 -4.13
C TYR A 209 7.58 -5.67 -4.86
N ALA A 210 8.27 -5.47 -5.98
CA ALA A 210 7.94 -4.43 -6.94
C ALA A 210 6.55 -4.69 -7.53
N VAL A 211 5.65 -3.73 -7.38
CA VAL A 211 4.27 -3.86 -7.85
C VAL A 211 4.24 -3.71 -9.36
N GLU A 212 4.61 -2.53 -9.88
CA GLU A 212 4.57 -2.23 -11.31
C GLU A 212 5.90 -2.46 -12.04
N GLY A 213 7.02 -2.55 -11.32
CA GLY A 213 8.35 -2.56 -11.94
C GLY A 213 8.56 -1.31 -12.80
N ALA A 214 9.18 -1.43 -13.97
CA ALA A 214 9.32 -0.30 -14.91
C ALA A 214 8.07 -0.08 -15.78
N ALA A 215 7.07 -0.97 -15.75
CA ALA A 215 5.98 -0.97 -16.73
C ALA A 215 5.03 0.24 -16.64
N TRP A 216 4.93 0.88 -15.48
CA TRP A 216 4.15 2.11 -15.32
C TRP A 216 4.72 3.30 -16.14
N LEU A 217 5.99 3.21 -16.58
CA LEU A 217 6.69 4.19 -17.41
C LEU A 217 6.62 3.88 -18.91
N PHE A 218 6.03 2.75 -19.32
CA PHE A 218 5.91 2.42 -20.73
C PHE A 218 5.05 3.44 -21.46
N ALA A 219 5.51 3.86 -22.64
CA ALA A 219 4.78 4.81 -23.48
C ALA A 219 3.39 4.29 -23.87
N ASP A 220 3.28 2.99 -24.18
CA ASP A 220 2.02 2.29 -24.48
C ASP A 220 1.57 1.40 -23.31
N ARG A 221 1.59 1.92 -22.08
CA ARG A 221 1.14 1.17 -20.89
C ARG A 221 -0.27 0.64 -21.05
N ASP A 222 -1.20 1.50 -21.49
CA ASP A 222 -2.61 1.14 -21.54
C ASP A 222 -2.87 0.04 -22.59
N GLY A 223 -2.13 0.02 -23.70
CA GLY A 223 -2.18 -1.05 -24.70
C GLY A 223 -1.69 -2.42 -24.19
N TRP A 224 -0.93 -2.48 -23.10
CA TRP A 224 -0.60 -3.74 -22.40
C TRP A 224 -1.71 -4.21 -21.46
N LEU A 225 -2.54 -3.29 -20.98
CA LEU A 225 -3.70 -3.57 -20.12
C LEU A 225 -4.98 -3.82 -20.93
N ASP A 226 -4.89 -3.71 -22.25
CA ASP A 226 -5.98 -3.97 -23.19
C ASP A 226 -6.05 -5.47 -23.53
N GLY A 227 -7.03 -6.14 -22.93
CA GLY A 227 -7.32 -7.55 -23.17
C GLY A 227 -6.52 -8.52 -22.30
N ASP A 228 -7.10 -9.71 -22.09
CA ASP A 228 -6.63 -10.67 -21.09
C ASP A 228 -5.25 -11.25 -21.42
N ALA A 229 -4.97 -11.55 -22.70
CA ALA A 229 -3.72 -12.20 -23.09
C ALA A 229 -2.49 -11.29 -22.90
N ARG A 230 -2.58 -10.01 -23.31
CA ARG A 230 -1.51 -9.03 -23.11
C ARG A 230 -1.32 -8.69 -21.65
N THR A 231 -2.42 -8.50 -20.92
CA THR A 231 -2.39 -8.24 -19.49
C THR A 231 -1.70 -9.40 -18.77
N SER A 232 -2.09 -10.65 -19.04
CA SER A 232 -1.47 -11.84 -18.43
C SER A 232 0.03 -11.90 -18.71
N ALA A 233 0.44 -11.71 -19.96
CA ALA A 233 1.86 -11.73 -20.34
C ALA A 233 2.67 -10.62 -19.61
N LEU A 234 2.10 -9.42 -19.46
CA LEU A 234 2.72 -8.35 -18.67
C LEU A 234 2.87 -8.77 -17.21
N LEU A 235 1.81 -9.28 -16.57
CA LEU A 235 1.84 -9.68 -15.16
C LEU A 235 2.86 -10.82 -14.91
N ASP A 236 2.97 -11.77 -15.84
CA ASP A 236 3.96 -12.86 -15.76
C ASP A 236 5.40 -12.34 -15.88
N GLY A 237 5.63 -11.39 -16.80
CA GLY A 237 6.93 -10.73 -16.93
C GLY A 237 7.32 -9.95 -15.68
N LEU A 238 6.39 -9.19 -15.10
CA LEU A 238 6.63 -8.44 -13.85
C LEU A 238 6.88 -9.38 -12.67
N ARG A 239 6.16 -10.51 -12.59
CA ARG A 239 6.40 -11.55 -11.57
C ARG A 239 7.83 -12.07 -11.61
N ALA A 240 8.40 -12.26 -12.80
CA ALA A 240 9.75 -12.82 -12.95
C ALA A 240 10.85 -11.94 -12.33
N THR A 241 10.58 -10.65 -12.11
CA THR A 241 11.56 -9.67 -11.62
C THR A 241 11.15 -8.96 -10.33
N GLU A 242 10.01 -9.34 -9.74
CA GLU A 242 9.36 -8.56 -8.66
C GLU A 242 10.17 -8.50 -7.36
N GLN A 243 11.09 -9.45 -7.13
CA GLN A 243 11.95 -9.49 -5.93
C GLN A 243 13.40 -9.07 -6.20
N ASP A 244 13.75 -8.66 -7.43
CA ASP A 244 15.11 -8.21 -7.74
C ASP A 244 15.38 -6.84 -7.08
N PRO A 245 16.33 -6.76 -6.13
CA PRO A 245 16.61 -5.50 -5.42
C PRO A 245 17.05 -4.35 -6.33
N SER A 246 17.66 -4.66 -7.48
CA SER A 246 18.08 -3.65 -8.46
C SER A 246 16.90 -2.94 -9.12
N LEU A 247 15.69 -3.51 -9.04
CA LEU A 247 14.48 -3.00 -9.68
C LEU A 247 13.48 -2.38 -8.70
N PHE A 248 13.75 -2.37 -7.40
CA PHE A 248 12.82 -1.77 -6.44
C PHE A 248 12.67 -0.26 -6.62
N GLY A 249 13.77 0.45 -6.89
CA GLY A 249 13.74 1.91 -7.05
C GLY A 249 12.93 2.39 -8.26
N ILE A 250 12.81 1.57 -9.32
CA ILE A 250 12.07 1.96 -10.53
C ILE A 250 10.57 1.70 -10.42
N SER A 251 10.13 0.83 -9.51
CA SER A 251 8.70 0.60 -9.23
C SER A 251 8.08 1.83 -8.55
N SER A 252 6.86 2.22 -8.92
CA SER A 252 6.19 3.32 -8.21
C SER A 252 5.72 2.91 -6.82
N HIS A 253 5.30 1.64 -6.66
CA HIS A 253 4.96 1.08 -5.36
C HIS A 253 5.76 -0.19 -5.06
N LEU A 254 5.98 -0.40 -3.77
CA LEU A 254 6.49 -1.66 -3.22
C LEU A 254 5.49 -2.22 -2.21
N LEU A 255 5.28 -3.54 -2.26
CA LEU A 255 4.70 -4.28 -1.15
C LEU A 255 5.81 -4.86 -0.29
N THR A 256 5.74 -4.63 1.01
CA THR A 256 6.63 -5.26 2.00
C THR A 256 5.81 -6.24 2.82
N VAL A 257 6.31 -7.47 2.96
CA VAL A 257 5.58 -8.60 3.55
C VAL A 257 6.43 -9.24 4.63
N ALA A 258 5.86 -9.49 5.80
CA ALA A 258 6.52 -10.24 6.85
C ALA A 258 5.55 -11.18 7.57
N VAL A 259 6.10 -12.30 8.04
CA VAL A 259 5.39 -13.23 8.91
C VAL A 259 5.56 -12.78 10.36
N VAL A 260 4.45 -12.69 11.11
CA VAL A 260 4.50 -12.42 12.55
C VAL A 260 5.15 -13.61 13.25
N GLN A 261 6.28 -13.37 13.90
CA GLN A 261 7.01 -14.43 14.57
C GLN A 261 6.21 -14.99 15.75
N PRO A 262 6.24 -16.31 15.99
CA PRO A 262 5.76 -16.87 17.24
C PRO A 262 6.48 -16.24 18.42
N HIS A 263 5.76 -15.88 19.47
CA HIS A 263 6.38 -15.52 20.73
C HIS A 263 7.29 -16.69 21.15
N ARG A 264 8.61 -16.51 21.05
CA ARG A 264 9.54 -17.39 21.76
C ARG A 264 9.24 -17.17 23.22
N GLY A 265 8.54 -18.12 23.83
CA GLY A 265 8.36 -18.14 25.28
C GLY A 265 9.73 -17.94 25.90
N ARG A 266 9.84 -16.99 26.83
CA ARG A 266 10.99 -16.99 27.74
C ARG A 266 10.96 -18.35 28.42
N GLU A 267 11.90 -19.23 28.08
CA GLU A 267 12.21 -20.37 28.93
C GLU A 267 12.57 -19.76 30.30
N ILE A 268 11.65 -19.93 31.24
CA ILE A 268 11.90 -19.64 32.64
C ILE A 268 12.87 -20.73 33.09
N GLN A 269 14.15 -20.39 33.20
CA GLN A 269 15.07 -21.11 34.08
C GLN A 269 14.86 -20.64 35.52
#